data_AF-A0A6G0Y2T0-F1
#
_entry.id   AF-A0A6G0Y2T0-F1
#
_cell.length_a   1.000
_cell.length_b   1.000
_cell.length_c   1.000
_cell.angle_alpha   90.00
_cell.angle_beta   90.00
_cell.angle_gamma   90.00
#
_symmetry.space_group_name_H-M   'P 1'
#
loop_
_entity.id
_entity.type
_entity.pdbx_description
1 polymer ?
#
loop_
_entity_poly.entity_id
_entity_poly.type
_entity_poly.pdbx_seq_one_letter_code
_entity_poly.pdbx_strand_id
1 'polypeptide(L)'
;MAIYRQSFLLNSTIAVVKNVRKETFSDESMKWLKSKILNGNKNIKHALNGGEAVICGAKVDGYDVSEKKVYQYHGCFWHGFPDCFNPNDTNPINKNTMTDLYNNTIKLCDI
;
A
#
# COMPACT_ATOMS: atom_id res chain seq x y z
N MET A 1 11.88 21.81 4.28
CA MET A 1 11.03 23.02 4.43
C MET A 1 10.61 23.24 5.89
N ALA A 2 11.54 23.55 6.79
CA ALA A 2 11.22 23.89 8.18
C ALA A 2 10.92 25.39 8.36
N ILE A 3 11.41 26.23 7.45
CA ILE A 3 11.45 27.70 7.56
C ILE A 3 10.06 28.34 7.39
N TYR A 4 9.19 27.78 6.52
CA TYR A 4 7.85 28.33 6.27
C TYR A 4 6.88 28.23 7.45
N ARG A 5 7.19 27.44 8.48
CA ARG A 5 6.29 27.23 9.64
C ARG A 5 6.39 28.33 10.69
N GLN A 6 7.43 29.15 10.67
CA GLN A 6 7.70 30.15 11.70
C GLN A 6 7.49 31.59 11.21
N SER A 7 7.82 31.88 9.94
CA SER A 7 7.82 33.25 9.41
C SER A 7 6.43 33.86 9.10
N PHE A 8 5.37 33.05 9.06
CA PHE A 8 4.03 33.49 8.65
C PHE A 8 2.94 33.25 9.71
N LEU A 9 3.31 33.03 10.97
CA LEU A 9 2.34 32.93 12.06
C LEU A 9 1.88 34.32 12.50
N LEU A 10 0.58 34.50 12.65
CA LEU A 10 0.01 35.70 13.27
C LEU A 10 0.46 35.80 14.73
N ASN A 11 0.67 37.04 15.21
CA ASN A 11 1.11 37.28 16.57
C ASN A 11 0.11 36.66 17.57
N SER A 12 0.61 36.03 18.63
CA SER A 12 -0.20 35.27 19.63
C SER A 12 -0.89 34.00 19.12
N THR A 13 -0.39 33.39 18.03
CA THR A 13 -0.96 32.13 17.49
C THR A 13 0.07 30.99 17.55
N ILE A 14 -0.36 29.79 17.97
CA ILE A 14 0.46 28.58 17.99
C ILE A 14 0.05 27.68 16.83
N ALA A 15 1.02 27.25 16.00
CA ALA A 15 0.76 26.26 14.94
C ALA A 15 0.62 24.85 15.52
N VAL A 16 -0.57 24.28 15.48
CA VAL A 16 -0.79 22.85 15.78
C VAL A 16 -0.60 22.05 14.50
N VAL A 17 0.55 21.41 14.36
CA VAL A 17 0.77 20.44 13.28
C VAL A 17 0.08 19.14 13.66
N LYS A 18 -1.03 18.81 12.99
CA LYS A 18 -1.62 17.48 13.11
C LYS A 18 -0.64 16.47 12.51
N ASN A 19 -0.01 15.64 13.36
CA ASN A 19 0.73 14.46 12.94
C ASN A 19 -0.27 13.39 12.47
N VAL A 20 -0.83 13.59 11.27
CA VAL A 20 -1.60 12.54 10.61
C VAL A 20 -0.61 11.44 10.26
N ARG A 21 -0.79 10.24 10.82
CA ARG A 21 -0.01 9.06 10.42
C ARG A 21 -0.20 8.89 8.92
N LYS A 22 0.87 9.06 8.15
CA LYS A 22 0.85 8.75 6.72
C LYS A 22 0.73 7.25 6.59
N GLU A 23 -0.23 6.81 5.80
CA GLU A 23 -0.32 5.41 5.40
C GLU A 23 0.92 5.05 4.60
N THR A 24 1.50 3.90 4.92
CA THR A 24 2.75 3.42 4.33
C THR A 24 2.43 2.50 3.16
N PHE A 25 2.88 2.86 1.97
CA PHE A 25 2.84 2.02 0.77
C PHE A 25 4.26 1.79 0.26
N SER A 26 4.49 0.72 -0.49
CA SER A 26 5.80 0.47 -1.10
C SER A 26 5.94 1.21 -2.43
N ASP A 27 7.15 1.69 -2.71
CA ASP A 27 7.47 2.31 -4.01
C ASP A 27 7.28 1.32 -5.17
N GLU A 28 7.52 0.03 -4.92
CA GLU A 28 7.31 -1.05 -5.88
C GLU A 28 5.82 -1.25 -6.21
N SER A 29 4.95 -1.32 -5.19
CA SER A 29 3.48 -1.39 -5.37
C SER A 29 2.98 -0.21 -6.21
N MET A 30 3.45 0.99 -5.88
CA MET A 30 3.09 2.20 -6.61
C MET A 30 3.57 2.21 -8.06
N LYS A 31 4.80 1.77 -8.33
CA LYS A 31 5.31 1.64 -9.71
C LYS A 31 4.50 0.62 -10.50
N TRP A 32 4.18 -0.52 -9.89
CA TRP A 32 3.36 -1.56 -10.50
C TRP A 32 1.95 -1.04 -10.80
N LEU A 33 1.27 -0.38 -9.85
CA LEU A 33 -0.05 0.22 -10.07
C LEU A 33 -0.02 1.26 -11.18
N LYS A 34 0.98 2.14 -11.22
CA LYS A 34 1.16 3.11 -12.32
C LYS A 34 1.29 2.43 -13.67
N SER A 35 2.00 1.30 -13.75
CA SER A 35 2.09 0.52 -14.99
C SER A 35 0.72 -0.02 -15.45
N LYS A 36 -0.17 -0.39 -14.52
CA LYS A 36 -1.53 -0.84 -14.83
C LYS A 36 -2.41 0.31 -15.31
N ILE A 37 -2.29 1.49 -14.69
CA ILE A 37 -3.01 2.71 -15.07
C ILE A 37 -2.64 3.12 -16.51
N LEU A 38 -1.35 3.14 -16.82
CA LEU A 38 -0.85 3.53 -18.15
C LEU A 38 -1.32 2.58 -19.27
N ASN A 39 -1.57 1.32 -18.95
CA ASN A 39 -1.96 0.28 -19.91
C ASN A 39 -3.47 0.19 -20.17
N GLY A 40 -4.32 1.02 -19.54
CA GLY A 40 -5.74 1.04 -19.90
C GLY A 40 -6.69 1.75 -18.93
N ASN A 41 -6.38 1.77 -17.64
CA ASN A 41 -7.34 2.23 -16.62
C ASN A 41 -6.96 3.61 -16.08
N LYS A 42 -7.64 4.65 -16.59
CA LYS A 42 -7.29 6.05 -16.30
C LYS A 42 -7.61 6.52 -14.87
N ASN A 43 -8.41 5.79 -14.09
CA ASN A 43 -8.92 6.24 -12.79
C ASN A 43 -8.93 5.16 -11.69
N ILE A 44 -7.78 4.51 -11.44
CA ILE A 44 -7.63 3.64 -10.26
C ILE A 44 -7.45 4.51 -9.02
N LYS A 45 -8.30 4.31 -8.00
CA LYS A 45 -8.11 4.88 -6.66
C LYS A 45 -7.01 4.13 -5.93
N HIS A 46 -6.03 4.85 -5.40
CA HIS A 46 -4.91 4.29 -4.64
C HIS A 46 -4.36 5.35 -3.66
N ALA A 47 -3.37 5.01 -2.85
CA ALA A 47 -2.83 5.87 -1.79
C ALA A 47 -2.48 7.32 -2.21
N LEU A 48 -2.04 7.53 -3.46
CA LEU A 48 -1.69 8.85 -4.02
C LEU A 48 -2.80 9.47 -4.90
N ASN A 49 -3.91 8.76 -5.12
CA ASN A 49 -5.02 9.18 -5.96
C ASN A 49 -6.37 8.90 -5.28
N GLY A 50 -6.73 9.74 -4.30
CA GLY A 50 -7.99 9.63 -3.58
C GLY A 50 -7.98 8.67 -2.38
N GLY A 51 -6.82 8.11 -2.02
CA GLY A 51 -6.64 7.19 -0.89
C GLY A 51 -6.89 5.72 -1.24
N GLU A 52 -6.50 4.82 -0.35
CA GLU A 52 -6.80 3.39 -0.47
C GLU A 52 -8.30 3.14 -0.25
N ALA A 53 -8.90 2.33 -1.12
CA ALA A 53 -10.29 1.94 -0.96
C ALA A 53 -10.41 0.84 0.11
N VAL A 54 -11.50 0.87 0.88
CA VAL A 54 -11.85 -0.22 1.79
C VAL A 54 -12.95 -1.06 1.12
N ILE A 55 -12.65 -2.33 0.87
CA ILE A 55 -13.55 -3.29 0.23
C ILE A 55 -13.65 -4.50 1.15
N CYS A 56 -14.88 -4.93 1.45
CA CYS A 56 -15.15 -6.05 2.36
C CYS A 56 -14.44 -5.94 3.73
N GLY A 57 -14.24 -4.72 4.23
CA GLY A 57 -13.56 -4.46 5.50
C GLY A 57 -12.03 -4.45 5.45
N ALA A 58 -11.42 -4.71 4.29
CA ALA A 58 -9.98 -4.65 4.08
C ALA A 58 -9.58 -3.48 3.17
N LYS A 59 -8.41 -2.89 3.40
CA LYS A 59 -7.83 -1.89 2.50
C LYS A 59 -7.15 -2.58 1.32
N VAL A 60 -7.32 -2.00 0.14
CA VAL A 60 -6.72 -2.51 -1.10
C VAL A 60 -5.76 -1.49 -1.70
N ASP A 61 -4.67 -1.96 -2.33
CA ASP A 61 -3.65 -1.09 -2.92
C ASP A 61 -4.23 -0.21 -4.04
N GLY A 62 -5.13 -0.79 -4.85
CA GLY A 62 -5.79 -0.12 -5.97
C GLY A 62 -7.21 -0.60 -6.19
N TYR A 63 -8.12 0.32 -6.52
CA TYR A 63 -9.49 -0.01 -6.89
C TYR A 63 -9.97 0.79 -8.09
N ASP A 64 -10.46 0.08 -9.11
CA ASP A 64 -11.17 0.67 -10.24
C ASP A 64 -12.68 0.65 -9.98
N VAL A 65 -13.25 1.84 -9.83
CA VAL A 65 -14.68 2.01 -9.56
C VAL A 65 -15.54 1.64 -10.77
N SER A 66 -15.04 1.86 -11.99
CA SER A 66 -15.80 1.65 -13.22
C SER A 66 -15.98 0.17 -13.50
N GLU A 67 -14.87 -0.58 -13.39
CA GLU A 67 -14.86 -2.02 -13.66
C GLU A 67 -15.12 -2.88 -12.41
N LYS A 68 -15.21 -2.25 -11.23
CA LYS A 68 -15.26 -2.92 -9.92
C LYS A 68 -14.12 -3.92 -9.73
N LYS A 69 -12.92 -3.57 -10.22
CA LYS A 69 -11.73 -4.43 -10.13
C LYS A 69 -10.84 -3.98 -8.99
N VAL A 70 -10.35 -4.94 -8.23
CA VAL A 70 -9.38 -4.75 -7.15
C VAL A 70 -7.99 -5.11 -7.67
N TYR A 71 -7.01 -4.27 -7.34
CA TYR A 71 -5.61 -4.50 -7.61
C TYR A 71 -4.88 -4.57 -6.27
N GLN A 72 -4.29 -5.72 -5.97
CA GLN A 72 -3.46 -5.94 -4.79
C GLN A 72 -2.06 -6.34 -5.24
N TYR A 73 -1.05 -5.71 -4.64
CA TYR A 73 0.34 -6.02 -4.92
C TYR A 73 0.92 -6.92 -3.82
N HIS A 74 1.26 -8.15 -4.18
CA HIS A 74 1.86 -9.11 -3.27
C HIS A 74 3.38 -9.12 -3.40
N GLY A 75 4.06 -8.22 -2.69
CA GLY A 75 5.53 -8.17 -2.70
C GLY A 75 6.16 -9.47 -2.18
N CYS A 76 7.15 -10.02 -2.91
CA CYS A 76 7.76 -11.32 -2.61
C CYS A 76 8.17 -11.47 -1.14
N PHE A 77 8.79 -10.44 -0.56
CA PHE A 77 9.31 -10.49 0.81
C PHE A 77 8.22 -10.64 1.88
N TRP A 78 7.06 -10.02 1.66
CA TRP A 78 5.95 -10.05 2.63
C TRP A 78 4.99 -11.22 2.40
N HIS A 79 4.96 -11.76 1.17
CA HIS A 79 4.01 -12.78 0.74
C HIS A 79 4.67 -14.11 0.35
N GLY A 80 5.99 -14.26 0.55
CA GLY A 80 6.68 -15.54 0.45
C GLY A 80 6.69 -16.18 -0.94
N PHE A 81 6.79 -15.38 -2.01
CA PHE A 81 6.73 -15.90 -3.38
C PHE A 81 7.77 -17.02 -3.60
N PRO A 82 7.36 -18.23 -4.04
CA PRO A 82 8.23 -19.42 -4.07
C PRO A 82 9.47 -19.30 -4.97
N ASP A 83 9.42 -18.50 -6.04
CA ASP A 83 10.60 -18.31 -6.91
C ASP A 83 11.60 -17.29 -6.34
N CYS A 84 11.15 -16.44 -5.41
CA CYS A 84 11.97 -15.40 -4.78
C CYS A 84 12.70 -15.92 -3.53
N PHE A 85 12.12 -16.86 -2.78
CA PHE A 85 12.61 -17.29 -1.46
C PHE A 85 12.47 -18.80 -1.26
N ASN A 86 13.32 -19.38 -0.41
CA ASN A 86 13.15 -20.79 -0.05
C ASN A 86 11.90 -20.94 0.83
N PRO A 87 11.00 -21.90 0.55
CA PRO A 87 9.82 -22.21 1.36
C PRO A 87 10.08 -22.28 2.88
N ASN A 88 11.23 -22.85 3.26
CA ASN A 88 11.61 -23.06 4.66
C ASN A 88 12.25 -21.82 5.32
N ASP A 89 12.54 -20.76 4.56
CA ASP A 89 13.10 -19.54 5.12
C ASP A 89 12.08 -18.86 6.03
N THR A 90 12.55 -18.29 7.13
CA THR A 90 11.71 -17.51 8.04
C THR A 90 11.88 -16.03 7.76
N ASN A 91 10.77 -15.31 7.55
CA ASN A 91 10.83 -13.87 7.39
C ASN A 91 11.25 -13.21 8.74
N PRO A 92 12.29 -12.36 8.75
CA PRO A 92 12.88 -11.84 9.98
C PRO A 92 11.97 -10.87 10.75
N ILE A 93 10.95 -10.32 10.09
CA ILE A 93 10.04 -9.32 10.68
C ILE A 93 8.83 -10.00 11.31
N ASN A 94 8.14 -10.85 10.55
CA ASN A 94 6.90 -11.49 11.02
C ASN A 94 7.11 -12.86 11.66
N LYS A 95 8.32 -13.44 11.55
CA LYS A 95 8.72 -14.75 12.12
C LYS A 95 7.93 -15.94 11.59
N ASN A 96 7.21 -15.78 10.48
CA ASN A 96 6.53 -16.86 9.77
C ASN A 96 7.44 -17.43 8.68
N THR A 97 7.18 -18.67 8.27
CA THR A 97 7.87 -19.25 7.12
C THR A 97 7.37 -18.59 5.83
N MET A 98 8.22 -18.55 4.79
CA MET A 98 7.82 -18.03 3.49
C MET A 98 6.64 -18.84 2.90
N THR A 99 6.61 -20.16 3.14
CA THR A 99 5.44 -21.00 2.80
C THR A 99 4.16 -20.54 3.47
N ASP A 100 4.19 -20.24 4.77
CA ASP A 100 2.99 -19.78 5.49
C ASP A 100 2.48 -18.45 4.94
N LEU A 101 3.39 -17.52 4.64
CA LEU A 101 3.05 -16.23 4.03
C LEU A 101 2.42 -16.41 2.66
N TYR A 102 2.95 -17.30 1.84
CA TYR A 102 2.41 -17.61 0.52
C TYR A 102 1.02 -18.25 0.60
N ASN A 103 0.86 -19.27 1.44
CA ASN A 103 -0.42 -19.95 1.64
C ASN A 103 -1.51 -19.01 2.14
N ASN A 104 -1.17 -18.09 3.05
CA ASN A 104 -2.10 -17.08 3.53
C ASN A 104 -2.50 -16.10 2.42
N THR A 105 -1.59 -15.79 1.51
CA THR A 105 -1.85 -14.91 0.38
C THR A 105 -2.79 -15.58 -0.63
N ILE A 106 -2.56 -16.85 -0.96
CA ILE A 106 -3.43 -17.58 -1.90
C ILE A 106 -4.85 -17.72 -1.37
N LYS A 107 -5.01 -18.01 -0.07
CA LYS A 107 -6.34 -18.11 0.57
C LYS A 107 -7.21 -16.86 0.40
N LEU A 108 -6.61 -15.68 0.20
CA LEU A 108 -7.33 -14.44 -0.06
C LEU A 108 -7.86 -14.36 -1.51
N CYS A 109 -7.21 -15.02 -2.45
CA CYS A 109 -7.61 -15.05 -3.87
C CYS A 109 -8.74 -16.05 -4.15
N ASP A 110 -8.98 -17.00 -3.24
CA ASP A 110 -10.03 -18.03 -3.37
C ASP A 110 -11.42 -17.58 -2.84
N ILE A 111 -11.58 -16.29 -2.55
CA ILE A 111 -12.82 -15.66 -2.06
C ILE A 111 -13.52 -14.92 -3.21
#